data_AF-A0AAE0FEV1-F1
#
_entry.id   AF-A0AAE0FEV1-F1
#
_cell.length_a   1.000
_cell.length_b   1.000
_cell.length_c   1.000
_cell.angle_alpha   90.00
_cell.angle_beta   90.00
_cell.angle_gamma   90.00
#
_symmetry.space_group_name_H-M   'P 1'
#
loop_
_entity.id
_entity.type
_entity.pdbx_description
1 polymer ?
#
loop_
_entity_poly.entity_id
_entity_poly.type
_entity_poly.pdbx_seq_one_letter_code
_entity_poly.pdbx_strand_id
1 'polypeptide(L)'
;MSINALRCTEVLASATQPARYRCNVRNTARVSTPLHQLKSWNTRRDALVLTQHWPRRNAGARLRRGCVSTQAAFGRKAPKGVLERSAAVNEELLLFFYKVDLGTRLQRALNLEQYDAAQEFRKKISEVEDAMHRQQDEKKKGHVSSQAEVTDNTATGLQLRSELQRAIEEERYQDAASLRDRLSEVEASSLAAQASLATLSIVEYEFRLGQQVVHTEDSWRGVVCGFDPMCCESDSWVKETKADAMARGLKQPFYQVLVDARDSGSYDVAYVAEERLLIRDDSEQATSEASKEVEHPYTYLLFFGQDSKGDYIPTRNLREKYSIDRWDDEDEEEEEVDEEEDDGSGGDDKND
;
A
#
# COMPACT_ATOMS: atom_id res chain seq x y z
N MET A 1 -49.28 6.91 33.08
CA MET A 1 -50.53 6.43 32.45
C MET A 1 -50.30 6.37 30.95
N SER A 2 -50.37 5.15 30.38
CA SER A 2 -50.44 4.70 28.96
C SER A 2 -49.45 5.32 27.95
N ILE A 3 -48.48 4.63 27.33
CA ILE A 3 -48.41 3.34 26.60
C ILE A 3 -49.47 3.19 25.49
N ASN A 4 -49.01 3.20 24.24
CA ASN A 4 -49.54 2.53 23.02
C ASN A 4 -48.40 2.63 21.98
N ALA A 5 -47.71 1.62 21.45
CA ALA A 5 -47.98 0.24 21.03
C ALA A 5 -48.85 0.10 19.76
N LEU A 6 -48.17 -0.29 18.67
CA LEU A 6 -48.61 -1.12 17.53
C LEU A 6 -49.52 -0.49 16.46
N ARG A 7 -49.08 -0.50 15.19
CA ARG A 7 -49.32 -1.64 14.26
C ARG A 7 -48.66 -1.44 12.88
N CYS A 8 -48.00 -2.51 12.44
CA CYS A 8 -47.65 -2.81 11.06
C CYS A 8 -48.90 -2.99 10.19
N THR A 9 -48.85 -2.53 8.94
CA THR A 9 -49.58 -3.13 7.82
C THR A 9 -48.76 -3.02 6.54
N GLU A 10 -48.59 -4.19 5.91
CA GLU A 10 -48.03 -4.46 4.59
C GLU A 10 -48.82 -3.75 3.47
N VAL A 11 -48.14 -3.29 2.42
CA VAL A 11 -48.67 -3.29 1.03
C VAL A 11 -47.53 -3.63 0.07
N LEU A 12 -47.86 -4.54 -0.84
CA LEU A 12 -47.05 -5.26 -1.81
C LEU A 12 -46.66 -4.44 -3.07
N ALA A 13 -45.63 -4.98 -3.73
CA ALA A 13 -45.39 -5.03 -5.19
C ALA A 13 -44.72 -3.83 -5.89
N SER A 14 -43.48 -4.04 -6.34
CA SER A 14 -43.18 -4.27 -7.77
C SER A 14 -41.71 -4.66 -7.92
N ALA A 15 -41.47 -5.85 -8.48
CA ALA A 15 -40.15 -6.38 -8.78
C ALA A 15 -39.78 -6.06 -10.24
N THR A 16 -38.66 -5.39 -10.44
CA THR A 16 -38.06 -5.16 -11.76
C THR A 16 -36.76 -5.98 -11.86
N GLN A 17 -36.69 -6.82 -12.89
CA GLN A 17 -35.67 -7.85 -13.13
C GLN A 17 -34.33 -7.23 -13.57
N PRO A 18 -33.17 -7.84 -13.23
CA PRO A 18 -31.90 -7.52 -13.88
C PRO A 18 -31.66 -8.37 -15.14
N ALA A 19 -31.09 -7.70 -16.15
CA ALA A 19 -30.77 -8.23 -17.48
C ALA A 19 -29.78 -9.41 -17.43
N ARG A 20 -30.14 -10.48 -18.15
CA ARG A 20 -29.29 -11.65 -18.38
C ARG A 20 -28.43 -11.43 -19.62
N TYR A 21 -27.12 -11.26 -19.44
CA TYR A 21 -26.15 -11.36 -20.53
C TYR A 21 -25.97 -12.84 -20.93
N ARG A 22 -26.28 -13.15 -22.20
CA ARG A 22 -26.03 -14.44 -22.84
C ARG A 22 -24.61 -14.45 -23.40
N CYS A 23 -23.73 -15.27 -22.82
CA CYS A 23 -22.44 -15.60 -23.41
C CYS A 23 -22.60 -16.86 -24.28
N ASN A 24 -22.33 -16.73 -25.58
CA ASN A 24 -22.57 -17.76 -26.59
C ASN A 24 -21.24 -18.47 -26.90
N VAL A 25 -20.87 -19.48 -26.11
CA VAL A 25 -19.68 -20.31 -26.38
C VAL A 25 -20.10 -21.52 -27.21
N ARG A 26 -19.85 -21.45 -28.52
CA ARG A 26 -19.77 -22.63 -29.38
C ARG A 26 -18.34 -23.14 -29.33
N ASN A 27 -18.11 -24.29 -28.69
CA ASN A 27 -16.89 -25.06 -28.93
C ASN A 27 -17.25 -26.55 -29.06
N THR A 28 -17.22 -27.04 -30.29
CA THR A 28 -17.41 -28.44 -30.66
C THR A 28 -16.04 -29.06 -30.86
N ALA A 29 -15.58 -29.90 -29.94
CA ALA A 29 -14.57 -30.91 -30.21
C ALA A 29 -14.74 -32.09 -29.24
N ARG A 30 -15.24 -33.21 -29.78
CA ARG A 30 -15.22 -34.52 -29.13
C ARG A 30 -13.78 -35.05 -29.17
N VAL A 31 -13.26 -35.51 -28.02
CA VAL A 31 -12.27 -36.61 -28.01
C VAL A 31 -12.58 -37.54 -26.84
N SER A 32 -12.65 -38.82 -27.17
CA SER A 32 -12.99 -39.98 -26.36
C SER A 32 -11.97 -40.32 -25.27
N THR A 33 -12.45 -40.73 -24.11
CA THR A 33 -11.73 -41.49 -23.09
C THR A 33 -11.35 -42.89 -23.58
N PRO A 34 -10.27 -43.45 -23.04
CA PRO A 34 -10.40 -44.78 -22.45
C PRO A 34 -9.74 -44.89 -21.06
N LEU A 35 -10.45 -45.55 -20.15
CA LEU A 35 -9.93 -46.09 -18.90
C LEU A 35 -8.94 -47.23 -19.20
N HIS A 36 -7.71 -47.16 -18.67
CA HIS A 36 -7.07 -48.23 -17.89
C HIS A 36 -5.69 -47.79 -17.36
N GLN A 37 -5.22 -48.43 -16.28
CA GLN A 37 -3.91 -48.31 -15.60
C GLN A 37 -3.86 -47.36 -14.39
N LEU A 38 -4.69 -47.68 -13.39
CA LEU A 38 -4.33 -47.48 -11.98
C LEU A 38 -3.25 -48.50 -11.60
N LYS A 39 -2.02 -48.05 -11.37
CA LYS A 39 -1.04 -48.78 -10.55
C LYS A 39 -0.29 -47.80 -9.67
N SER A 40 -0.55 -47.94 -8.37
CA SER A 40 0.27 -47.55 -7.22
C SER A 40 0.85 -46.14 -7.20
N TRP A 41 0.52 -45.38 -6.17
CA TRP A 41 1.49 -44.96 -5.14
C TRP A 41 0.67 -44.38 -3.99
N ASN A 42 0.41 -45.20 -2.98
CA ASN A 42 -0.08 -44.72 -1.70
C ASN A 42 0.84 -45.30 -0.63
N THR A 43 1.85 -44.54 -0.22
CA THR A 43 2.41 -44.54 1.14
C THR A 43 3.58 -43.57 1.20
N ARG A 44 3.36 -42.41 1.82
CA ARG A 44 4.23 -41.82 2.84
C ARG A 44 3.52 -40.63 3.46
N ARG A 45 2.82 -40.92 4.56
CA ARG A 45 2.62 -39.98 5.66
C ARG A 45 4.01 -39.69 6.21
N ASP A 46 4.50 -38.47 6.07
CA ASP A 46 5.52 -37.94 6.96
C ASP A 46 5.06 -36.55 7.41
N ALA A 47 4.78 -36.48 8.71
CA ALA A 47 4.44 -35.26 9.42
C ALA A 47 5.67 -34.34 9.43
N LEU A 48 5.52 -33.13 8.89
CA LEU A 48 6.49 -32.05 9.08
C LEU A 48 6.27 -31.44 10.47
N VAL A 49 6.96 -32.01 11.46
CA VAL A 49 7.15 -31.40 12.77
C VAL A 49 8.22 -30.32 12.63
N LEU A 50 7.87 -29.10 12.98
CA LEU A 50 8.78 -27.96 13.07
C LEU A 50 9.69 -28.15 14.30
N THR A 51 10.93 -28.56 14.09
CA THR A 51 12.00 -28.39 15.08
C THR A 51 13.18 -27.68 14.42
N GLN A 52 13.28 -26.38 14.65
CA GLN A 52 14.48 -25.61 14.31
C GLN A 52 15.56 -25.92 15.33
N HIS A 53 16.72 -26.39 14.88
CA HIS A 53 17.93 -26.56 15.69
C HIS A 53 18.99 -25.63 15.12
N TRP A 54 19.45 -24.68 15.93
CA TRP A 54 20.54 -23.76 15.59
C TRP A 54 21.88 -24.42 15.92
N PRO A 55 22.84 -24.57 14.98
CA PRO A 55 24.14 -25.13 15.32
C PRO A 55 25.02 -24.08 16.01
N ARG A 56 25.27 -24.29 17.30
CA ARG A 56 26.41 -23.72 18.04
C ARG A 56 27.72 -24.18 17.38
N ARG A 57 28.51 -23.24 16.86
CA ARG A 57 29.91 -23.50 16.48
C ARG A 57 30.84 -23.08 17.62
N ASN A 58 31.46 -24.08 18.24
CA ASN A 58 32.58 -23.89 19.17
C ASN A 58 33.88 -23.57 18.42
N ALA A 59 34.67 -22.73 19.06
CA ALA A 59 35.99 -22.25 18.65
C ALA A 59 37.05 -23.37 18.59
N GLY A 60 38.04 -23.20 17.72
CA GLY A 60 39.32 -23.89 17.84
C GLY A 60 40.11 -24.06 16.54
N ALA A 61 40.78 -23.01 16.06
CA ALA A 61 41.99 -23.16 15.25
C ALA A 61 42.79 -21.85 15.22
N ARG A 62 43.94 -21.83 15.92
CA ARG A 62 45.01 -20.83 15.70
C ARG A 62 45.74 -21.23 14.42
N LEU A 63 46.00 -20.28 13.50
CA LEU A 63 47.36 -20.11 12.99
C LEU A 63 47.59 -18.76 12.27
N ARG A 64 48.59 -18.05 12.82
CA ARG A 64 49.60 -17.17 12.21
C ARG A 64 49.19 -15.90 11.45
N ARG A 65 49.72 -14.81 12.02
CA ARG A 65 49.94 -13.49 11.45
C ARG A 65 50.68 -13.60 10.10
N GLY A 66 50.10 -12.95 9.10
CA GLY A 66 50.75 -12.55 7.86
C GLY A 66 50.11 -11.24 7.42
N CYS A 67 50.62 -10.13 7.94
CA CYS A 67 50.29 -8.81 7.44
C CYS A 67 51.02 -8.66 6.09
N VAL A 68 50.27 -8.65 5.00
CA VAL A 68 50.72 -8.09 3.73
C VAL A 68 49.65 -7.10 3.31
N SER A 69 49.89 -5.83 3.66
CA SER A 69 49.18 -4.70 3.14
C SER A 69 49.43 -4.61 1.64
N THR A 70 48.43 -4.94 0.83
CA THR A 70 48.30 -4.38 -0.51
C THR A 70 47.10 -3.45 -0.47
N GLN A 71 47.39 -2.19 -0.16
CA GLN A 71 46.49 -1.08 -0.47
C GLN A 71 46.42 -0.97 -1.99
N ALA A 72 45.40 -1.59 -2.57
CA ALA A 72 44.80 -1.12 -3.80
C ALA A 72 43.42 -0.60 -3.40
N ALA A 73 43.37 0.68 -3.03
CA ALA A 73 42.15 1.42 -2.82
C ALA A 73 41.47 1.64 -4.18
N PHE A 74 40.86 0.59 -4.72
CA PHE A 74 39.75 0.75 -5.65
C PHE A 74 38.57 1.19 -4.79
N GLY A 75 38.25 2.48 -4.83
CA GLY A 75 36.98 3.00 -4.33
C GLY A 75 35.84 2.34 -5.09
N ARG A 76 35.42 1.15 -4.65
CA ARG A 76 34.16 0.57 -5.06
C ARG A 76 33.11 1.48 -4.44
N LYS A 77 32.52 2.36 -5.24
CA LYS A 77 31.27 3.01 -4.87
C LYS A 77 30.33 1.92 -4.38
N ALA A 78 29.70 2.13 -3.23
CA ALA A 78 28.68 1.21 -2.75
C ALA A 78 27.64 0.99 -3.87
N PRO A 79 27.01 -0.20 -3.94
CA PRO A 79 25.89 -0.38 -4.86
C PRO A 79 24.86 0.74 -4.63
N LYS A 80 24.30 1.27 -5.71
CA LYS A 80 23.32 2.36 -5.67
C LYS A 80 22.08 1.90 -4.90
N GLY A 81 21.46 2.79 -4.12
CA GLY A 81 20.22 2.48 -3.37
C GLY A 81 20.38 1.62 -2.11
N VAL A 82 21.60 1.28 -1.68
CA VAL A 82 21.82 0.45 -0.47
C VAL A 82 21.44 1.18 0.82
N LEU A 83 21.65 2.49 0.87
CA LEU A 83 21.43 3.31 2.07
C LEU A 83 19.94 3.42 2.41
N GLU A 84 19.07 3.40 1.40
CA GLU A 84 17.62 3.62 1.56
C GLU A 84 16.82 2.31 1.64
N ARG A 85 17.50 1.18 1.81
CA ARG A 85 16.86 -0.13 1.99
C ARG A 85 16.09 -0.15 3.32
N SER A 86 14.78 -0.36 3.25
CA SER A 86 13.97 -0.59 4.45
C SER A 86 13.65 -2.07 4.61
N ALA A 87 14.11 -2.66 5.72
CA ALA A 87 13.76 -4.01 6.10
C ALA A 87 12.29 -4.11 6.54
N ALA A 88 11.76 -3.07 7.18
CA ALA A 88 10.38 -3.05 7.66
C ALA A 88 9.38 -3.01 6.50
N VAL A 89 9.64 -2.20 5.47
CA VAL A 89 8.81 -2.16 4.26
C VAL A 89 8.84 -3.51 3.53
N ASN A 90 10.01 -4.14 3.44
CA ASN A 90 10.10 -5.47 2.82
C ASN A 90 9.30 -6.52 3.61
N GLU A 91 9.37 -6.50 4.94
CA GLU A 91 8.56 -7.38 5.79
C GLU A 91 7.06 -7.15 5.59
N GLU A 92 6.62 -5.89 5.51
CA GLU A 92 5.23 -5.53 5.24
C GLU A 92 4.74 -6.08 3.89
N LEU A 93 5.55 -5.94 2.83
CA LEU A 93 5.25 -6.50 1.51
C LEU A 93 5.18 -8.03 1.56
N LEU A 94 6.09 -8.70 2.29
CA LEU A 94 6.06 -10.15 2.45
C LEU A 94 4.80 -10.63 3.19
N LEU A 95 4.39 -9.94 4.26
CA LEU A 95 3.14 -10.24 4.95
C LEU A 95 1.93 -10.02 4.05
N PHE A 96 1.93 -8.95 3.26
CA PHE A 96 0.90 -8.69 2.26
C PHE A 96 0.81 -9.82 1.22
N PHE A 97 1.93 -10.26 0.65
CA PHE A 97 1.93 -11.39 -0.31
C PHE A 97 1.43 -12.67 0.32
N TYR A 98 1.83 -12.95 1.56
CA TYR A 98 1.38 -14.14 2.27
C TYR A 98 -0.14 -14.09 2.53
N LYS A 99 -0.70 -12.93 2.90
CA LYS A 99 -2.15 -12.74 3.01
C LYS A 99 -2.86 -13.03 1.69
N VAL A 100 -2.35 -12.50 0.57
CA VAL A 100 -2.93 -12.72 -0.77
C VAL A 100 -2.90 -14.21 -1.14
N ASP A 101 -1.77 -14.89 -0.96
CA ASP A 101 -1.64 -16.33 -1.22
C ASP A 101 -2.62 -17.16 -0.38
N LEU A 102 -2.72 -16.89 0.93
CA LEU A 102 -3.69 -17.56 1.79
C LEU A 102 -5.13 -17.32 1.33
N GLY A 103 -5.46 -16.12 0.85
CA GLY A 103 -6.77 -15.81 0.26
C GLY A 103 -7.08 -16.68 -0.97
N THR A 104 -6.12 -16.84 -1.88
CA THR A 104 -6.30 -17.71 -3.06
C THR A 104 -6.48 -19.18 -2.68
N ARG A 105 -5.72 -19.66 -1.69
CA ARG A 105 -5.82 -21.04 -1.17
C ARG A 105 -7.14 -21.28 -0.46
N LEU A 106 -7.62 -20.30 0.30
CA LEU A 106 -8.94 -20.32 0.93
C LEU A 106 -10.04 -20.44 -0.15
N GLN A 107 -9.98 -19.60 -1.18
CA GLN A 107 -10.97 -19.66 -2.27
C GLN A 107 -10.95 -21.02 -2.97
N ARG A 108 -9.76 -21.57 -3.25
CA ARG A 108 -9.61 -22.90 -3.84
C ARG A 108 -10.19 -24.00 -2.93
N ALA A 109 -9.92 -23.94 -1.63
CA ALA A 109 -10.44 -24.92 -0.68
C ALA A 109 -11.96 -24.87 -0.58
N LEU A 110 -12.55 -23.68 -0.58
CA LEU A 110 -14.01 -23.49 -0.62
C LEU A 110 -14.61 -24.06 -1.91
N ASN A 111 -13.99 -23.81 -3.07
CA ASN A 111 -14.43 -24.35 -4.36
C ASN A 111 -14.37 -25.89 -4.41
N LEU A 112 -13.50 -26.53 -3.61
CA LEU A 112 -13.35 -27.98 -3.49
C LEU A 112 -14.12 -28.57 -2.30
N GLU A 113 -14.93 -27.76 -1.60
CA GLU A 113 -15.70 -28.15 -0.40
C GLU A 113 -14.84 -28.71 0.75
N GLN A 114 -13.56 -28.31 0.81
CA GLN A 114 -12.64 -28.68 1.88
C GLN A 114 -12.76 -27.69 3.06
N TYR A 115 -13.83 -27.83 3.84
CA TYR A 115 -14.17 -26.87 4.90
C TYR A 115 -13.15 -26.82 6.05
N ASP A 116 -12.57 -27.96 6.44
CA ASP A 116 -11.55 -27.99 7.51
C ASP A 116 -10.30 -27.19 7.10
N ALA A 117 -9.81 -27.40 5.88
CA ALA A 117 -8.69 -26.63 5.32
C ALA A 117 -9.04 -25.14 5.19
N ALA A 118 -10.28 -24.82 4.78
CA ALA A 118 -10.75 -23.44 4.71
C ALA A 118 -10.76 -22.75 6.10
N GLN A 119 -11.14 -23.46 7.17
CA GLN A 119 -11.06 -22.93 8.53
C GLN A 119 -9.62 -22.65 8.96
N GLU A 120 -8.68 -23.56 8.64
CA GLU A 120 -7.26 -23.33 8.91
C GLU A 120 -6.71 -22.10 8.17
N PHE A 121 -7.07 -21.92 6.89
CA PHE A 121 -6.65 -20.73 6.14
C PHE A 121 -7.24 -19.45 6.72
N ARG A 122 -8.52 -19.44 7.13
CA ARG A 122 -9.12 -18.28 7.81
C ARG A 122 -8.39 -17.92 9.09
N LYS A 123 -8.03 -18.91 9.91
CA LYS A 123 -7.24 -18.68 11.13
C LYS A 123 -5.89 -18.06 10.80
N LYS A 124 -5.17 -18.60 9.81
CA LYS A 124 -3.88 -18.06 9.37
C LYS A 124 -4.00 -16.64 8.81
N ILE A 125 -5.06 -16.34 8.06
CA ILE A 125 -5.32 -14.98 7.56
C ILE A 125 -5.49 -14.02 8.73
N SER A 126 -6.29 -14.38 9.74
CA SER A 126 -6.45 -13.58 10.97
C SER A 126 -5.12 -13.34 11.68
N GLU A 127 -4.27 -14.37 11.82
CA GLU A 127 -2.95 -14.24 12.46
C GLU A 127 -2.03 -13.27 11.69
N VAL A 128 -2.08 -13.30 10.35
CA VAL A 128 -1.32 -12.40 9.48
C VAL A 128 -1.87 -10.98 9.54
N GLU A 129 -3.20 -10.82 9.52
CA GLU A 129 -3.85 -9.52 9.69
C GLU A 129 -3.48 -8.89 11.03
N ASP A 130 -3.47 -9.66 12.12
CA ASP A 130 -3.01 -9.18 13.42
C ASP A 130 -1.53 -8.76 13.38
N ALA A 131 -0.67 -9.48 12.65
CA ALA A 131 0.73 -9.10 12.49
C ALA A 131 0.90 -7.81 11.67
N MET A 132 0.15 -7.66 10.58
CA MET A 132 0.11 -6.43 9.78
C MET A 132 -0.41 -5.25 10.60
N HIS A 133 -1.45 -5.44 11.41
CA HIS A 133 -1.96 -4.41 12.31
C HIS A 133 -0.94 -4.00 13.35
N ARG A 134 -0.19 -4.94 13.95
CA ARG A 134 0.91 -4.60 14.87
C ARG A 134 1.98 -3.73 14.22
N GLN A 135 2.40 -4.06 13.00
CA GLN A 135 3.37 -3.23 12.26
C GLN A 135 2.80 -1.84 11.95
N GLN A 136 1.53 -1.78 11.49
CA GLN A 136 0.87 -0.50 11.27
C GLN A 136 0.74 0.32 12.55
N ASP A 137 0.45 -0.31 13.68
CA ASP A 137 0.37 0.36 14.98
C ASP A 137 1.73 0.87 15.43
N GLU A 138 2.82 0.17 15.11
CA GLU A 138 4.19 0.65 15.35
C GLU A 138 4.53 1.87 14.48
N LYS A 139 4.21 1.82 13.19
CA LYS A 139 4.31 3.00 12.30
C LYS A 139 3.47 4.16 12.82
N LYS A 140 2.25 3.84 13.27
CA LYS A 140 1.33 4.81 13.86
C LYS A 140 1.75 5.24 15.25
N LYS A 141 2.60 4.57 16.04
CA LYS A 141 2.96 5.06 17.38
C LYS A 141 3.65 6.43 17.33
N GLY A 142 4.39 6.72 16.25
CA GLY A 142 4.86 8.08 15.98
C GLY A 142 3.72 9.09 15.73
N HIS A 143 2.60 8.62 15.16
CA HIS A 143 1.36 9.37 14.88
C HIS A 143 0.38 9.42 16.08
N VAL A 144 0.32 8.36 16.89
CA VAL A 144 -0.66 8.10 17.95
C VAL A 144 -0.29 8.84 19.22
N SER A 145 0.92 9.35 19.40
CA SER A 145 1.17 10.34 20.47
C SER A 145 0.14 11.47 20.37
N SER A 146 -0.06 12.02 19.17
CA SER A 146 -1.04 13.09 18.96
C SER A 146 -2.50 12.60 19.06
N GLN A 147 -2.83 11.37 18.65
CA GLN A 147 -4.19 10.84 18.77
C GLN A 147 -4.56 10.46 20.21
N ALA A 148 -3.64 9.84 20.94
CA ALA A 148 -3.78 9.52 22.36
C ALA A 148 -3.82 10.80 23.20
N GLU A 149 -2.98 11.80 22.88
CA GLU A 149 -3.07 13.14 23.46
C GLU A 149 -4.43 13.77 23.20
N VAL A 150 -5.01 13.65 22.00
CA VAL A 150 -6.38 14.12 21.74
C VAL A 150 -7.38 13.39 22.63
N THR A 151 -7.32 12.06 22.74
CA THR A 151 -8.27 11.32 23.59
C THR A 151 -8.11 11.67 25.07
N ASP A 152 -6.87 11.81 25.56
CA ASP A 152 -6.58 12.17 26.95
C ASP A 152 -7.01 13.62 27.24
N ASN A 153 -6.78 14.54 26.30
CA ASN A 153 -7.23 15.93 26.38
C ASN A 153 -8.77 16.02 26.32
N THR A 154 -9.45 15.16 25.56
CA THR A 154 -10.92 15.11 25.56
C THR A 154 -11.47 14.61 26.89
N ALA A 155 -10.87 13.58 27.48
CA ALA A 155 -11.27 13.04 28.78
C ALA A 155 -11.05 14.06 29.91
N THR A 156 -9.89 14.72 29.93
CA THR A 156 -9.60 15.79 30.89
C THR A 156 -10.48 17.01 30.67
N GLY A 157 -10.78 17.37 29.41
CA GLY A 157 -11.73 18.44 29.08
C GLY A 157 -13.14 18.17 29.62
N LEU A 158 -13.62 16.93 29.53
CA LEU A 158 -14.91 16.54 30.11
C LEU A 158 -14.91 16.62 31.65
N GLN A 159 -13.81 16.22 32.30
CA GLN A 159 -13.66 16.33 33.75
C GLN A 159 -13.68 17.80 34.20
N LEU A 160 -12.91 18.67 33.54
CA LEU A 160 -12.85 20.10 33.84
C LEU A 160 -14.21 20.80 33.65
N ARG A 161 -14.98 20.42 32.62
CA ARG A 161 -16.34 20.93 32.42
C ARG A 161 -17.28 20.56 33.57
N SER A 162 -17.21 19.33 34.06
CA SER A 162 -17.99 18.87 35.22
C SER A 162 -17.61 19.61 36.50
N GLU A 163 -16.30 19.78 36.75
CA GLU A 163 -15.80 20.52 37.92
C GLU A 163 -16.17 22.01 37.86
N LEU A 164 -16.11 22.62 36.67
CA LEU A 164 -16.53 24.00 36.44
C LEU A 164 -18.01 24.18 36.72
N GLN A 165 -18.86 23.25 36.26
CA GLN A 165 -20.30 23.29 36.56
C GLN A 165 -20.55 23.20 38.07
N ARG A 166 -19.88 22.30 38.78
CA ARG A 166 -19.98 22.17 40.25
C ARG A 166 -19.51 23.44 40.98
N ALA A 167 -18.41 24.05 40.54
CA ALA A 167 -17.91 25.29 41.16
C ALA A 167 -18.87 26.46 40.99
N ILE A 168 -19.60 26.52 39.86
CA ILE A 168 -20.66 27.52 39.62
C ILE A 168 -21.85 27.26 40.55
N GLU A 169 -22.29 26.01 40.68
CA GLU A 169 -23.40 25.62 41.58
C GLU A 169 -23.09 25.90 43.05
N GLU A 170 -21.82 25.78 43.46
CA GLU A 170 -21.33 26.07 44.81
C GLU A 170 -20.95 27.55 45.02
N GLU A 171 -21.20 28.43 44.03
CA GLU A 171 -20.88 29.87 44.04
C GLU A 171 -19.38 30.20 44.25
N ARG A 172 -18.48 29.26 43.92
CA ARG A 172 -17.02 29.45 43.99
C ARG A 172 -16.47 30.03 42.69
N TYR A 173 -16.74 31.32 42.47
CA TYR A 173 -16.39 32.00 41.22
C TYR A 173 -14.89 32.11 40.92
N GLN A 174 -14.05 32.19 41.97
CA GLN A 174 -12.59 32.22 41.79
C GLN A 174 -12.07 30.89 41.22
N ASP A 175 -12.53 29.78 41.77
CA ASP A 175 -12.19 28.44 41.28
C ASP A 175 -12.73 28.23 39.86
N ALA A 176 -13.97 28.64 39.61
CA ALA A 176 -14.59 28.55 38.28
C ALA A 176 -13.81 29.32 37.20
N ALA A 177 -13.27 30.50 37.53
CA ALA A 177 -12.42 31.26 36.61
C ALA A 177 -11.14 30.50 36.26
N SER A 178 -10.46 29.93 37.28
CA SER A 178 -9.24 29.14 37.06
C SER A 178 -9.50 27.86 36.25
N LEU A 179 -10.64 27.19 36.47
CA LEU A 179 -11.04 26.00 35.72
C LEU A 179 -11.38 26.33 34.27
N ARG A 180 -12.00 27.49 34.01
CA ARG A 180 -12.29 27.96 32.65
C ARG A 180 -10.99 28.22 31.89
N ASP A 181 -10.03 28.88 32.52
CA ASP A 181 -8.75 29.20 31.88
C ASP A 181 -7.99 27.89 31.55
N ARG A 182 -7.96 26.93 32.47
CA ARG A 182 -7.42 25.57 32.22
C ARG A 182 -8.18 24.80 31.13
N LEU A 183 -9.50 24.89 31.10
CA LEU A 183 -10.31 24.26 30.06
C LEU A 183 -9.97 24.84 28.68
N SER A 184 -9.81 26.16 28.59
CA SER A 184 -9.43 26.82 27.33
C SER A 184 -8.05 26.39 26.82
N GLU A 185 -7.09 26.13 27.73
CA GLU A 185 -5.77 25.60 27.40
C GLU A 185 -5.85 24.16 26.85
N VAL A 186 -6.60 23.27 27.53
CA VAL A 186 -6.79 21.89 27.08
C VAL A 186 -7.55 21.82 25.76
N GLU A 187 -8.58 22.65 25.59
CA GLU A 187 -9.34 22.75 24.34
C GLU A 187 -8.45 23.25 23.20
N ALA A 188 -7.63 24.28 23.42
CA ALA A 188 -6.67 24.78 22.43
C ALA A 188 -5.64 23.71 22.02
N SER A 189 -5.08 22.98 23.00
CA SER A 189 -4.16 21.86 22.76
C SER A 189 -4.84 20.74 21.96
N SER A 190 -6.09 20.39 22.31
CA SER A 190 -6.86 19.37 21.61
C SER A 190 -7.18 19.76 20.16
N LEU A 191 -7.53 21.02 19.91
CA LEU A 191 -7.82 21.54 18.57
C LEU A 191 -6.55 21.58 17.72
N ALA A 192 -5.40 21.97 18.30
CA ALA A 192 -4.13 21.95 17.61
C ALA A 192 -3.72 20.51 17.22
N ALA A 193 -3.85 19.55 18.14
CA ALA A 193 -3.55 18.15 17.87
C ALA A 193 -4.53 17.54 16.84
N GLN A 194 -5.82 17.86 16.91
CA GLN A 194 -6.82 17.46 15.91
C GLN A 194 -6.53 18.06 14.53
N ALA A 195 -6.16 19.34 14.45
CA ALA A 195 -5.79 19.98 13.19
C ALA A 195 -4.52 19.33 12.59
N SER A 196 -3.55 18.99 13.44
CA SER A 196 -2.33 18.27 13.04
C SER A 196 -2.67 16.90 12.43
N LEU A 197 -3.53 16.13 13.09
CA LEU A 197 -4.00 14.84 12.58
C LEU A 197 -4.79 14.99 11.27
N ALA A 198 -5.65 16.00 11.18
CA ALA A 198 -6.41 16.28 9.96
C ALA A 198 -5.48 16.62 8.79
N THR A 199 -4.43 17.40 9.00
CA THR A 199 -3.46 17.71 7.93
C THR A 199 -2.75 16.46 7.40
N LEU A 200 -2.48 15.47 8.24
CA LEU A 200 -1.89 14.20 7.81
C LEU A 200 -2.86 13.34 6.99
N SER A 201 -4.17 13.51 7.18
CA SER A 201 -5.20 12.79 6.41
C SER A 201 -5.45 13.38 5.01
N ILE A 202 -5.00 14.62 4.77
CA ILE A 202 -5.15 15.37 3.51
C ILE A 202 -3.76 15.60 2.90
N VAL A 203 -2.88 14.60 2.98
CA VAL A 203 -1.60 14.68 2.26
C VAL A 203 -1.88 14.35 0.80
N GLU A 204 -1.66 15.34 -0.06
CA GLU A 204 -1.60 15.14 -1.50
C GLU A 204 -0.26 14.48 -1.84
N TYR A 205 -0.31 13.44 -2.66
CA TYR A 205 0.85 12.68 -3.12
C TYR A 205 1.20 13.12 -4.53
N GLU A 206 2.45 13.51 -4.79
CA GLU A 206 2.89 13.89 -6.14
C GLU A 206 2.96 12.67 -7.07
N PHE A 207 3.35 11.51 -6.53
CA PHE A 207 3.48 10.26 -7.27
C PHE A 207 2.34 9.29 -7.02
N ARG A 208 1.93 8.58 -8.07
CA ARG A 208 0.86 7.58 -8.06
C ARG A 208 1.41 6.17 -7.81
N LEU A 209 0.56 5.25 -7.35
CA LEU A 209 0.92 3.83 -7.29
C LEU A 209 1.17 3.29 -8.70
N GLY A 210 2.28 2.59 -8.88
CA GLY A 210 2.68 2.02 -10.16
C GLY A 210 3.44 2.98 -11.08
N GLN A 211 3.58 4.25 -10.69
CA GLN A 211 4.35 5.21 -11.47
C GLN A 211 5.84 4.88 -11.48
N GLN A 212 6.48 5.03 -12.64
CA GLN A 212 7.94 4.88 -12.74
C GLN A 212 8.66 6.14 -12.24
N VAL A 213 9.64 5.95 -11.39
CA VAL A 213 10.42 7.03 -10.77
C VAL A 213 11.91 6.79 -10.93
N VAL A 214 12.65 7.89 -10.92
CA VAL A 214 14.11 7.92 -10.90
C VAL A 214 14.57 8.65 -9.65
N HIS A 215 15.56 8.07 -8.97
CA HIS A 215 16.14 8.70 -7.80
C HIS A 215 17.07 9.86 -8.19
N THR A 216 16.94 11.02 -7.53
CA THR A 216 17.68 12.25 -7.87
C THR A 216 19.19 12.12 -7.72
N GLU A 217 19.68 11.59 -6.58
CA GLU A 217 21.13 11.52 -6.29
C GLU A 217 21.81 10.29 -6.92
N ASP A 218 21.26 9.10 -6.71
CA ASP A 218 21.84 7.85 -7.20
C ASP A 218 21.46 7.48 -8.65
N SER A 219 20.42 8.12 -9.21
CA SER A 219 19.91 7.88 -10.57
C SER A 219 19.63 6.39 -10.87
N TRP A 220 19.05 5.67 -9.91
CA TRP A 220 18.47 4.34 -10.14
C TRP A 220 16.99 4.47 -10.48
N ARG A 221 16.48 3.51 -11.24
CA ARG A 221 15.07 3.44 -11.64
C ARG A 221 14.27 2.54 -10.71
N GLY A 222 12.99 2.85 -10.53
CA GLY A 222 12.10 2.00 -9.77
C GLY A 222 10.63 2.28 -10.02
N VAL A 223 9.78 1.49 -9.38
CA VAL A 223 8.32 1.60 -9.45
C VAL A 223 7.76 1.82 -8.06
N VAL A 224 6.88 2.80 -7.91
CA VAL A 224 6.20 3.08 -6.64
C VAL A 224 5.22 1.94 -6.32
N CYS A 225 5.42 1.25 -5.20
CA CYS A 225 4.53 0.18 -4.73
C CYS A 225 3.68 0.57 -3.52
N GLY A 226 3.99 1.67 -2.86
CA GLY A 226 3.29 2.15 -1.69
C GLY A 226 3.74 3.53 -1.28
N PHE A 227 3.01 4.14 -0.36
CA PHE A 227 3.37 5.43 0.22
C PHE A 227 2.88 5.51 1.67
N ASP A 228 3.55 6.34 2.45
CA ASP A 228 3.21 6.69 3.83
C ASP A 228 3.20 8.24 3.93
N PRO A 229 2.24 8.85 4.65
CA PRO A 229 2.11 10.32 4.73
C PRO A 229 3.25 11.02 5.46
N MET A 230 4.05 10.26 6.23
CA MET A 230 5.24 10.73 6.94
C MET A 230 6.24 9.59 7.09
N CYS A 231 7.46 9.88 7.52
CA CYS A 231 8.46 8.85 7.79
C CYS A 231 7.99 7.91 8.91
N CYS A 232 7.92 6.61 8.60
CA CYS A 232 7.54 5.57 9.56
C CYS A 232 8.70 4.64 9.95
N GLU A 233 9.93 4.96 9.55
CA GLU A 233 11.10 4.12 9.76
C GLU A 233 11.84 4.46 11.07
N SER A 234 12.70 3.54 11.52
CA SER A 234 13.48 3.69 12.75
C SER A 234 14.42 4.91 12.76
N ASP A 235 14.68 5.48 13.95
CA ASP A 235 15.66 6.56 14.15
C ASP A 235 17.07 6.22 13.65
N SER A 236 17.44 4.93 13.67
CA SER A 236 18.69 4.43 13.09
C SER A 236 18.73 4.66 11.58
N TRP A 237 17.66 4.30 10.89
CA TRP A 237 17.56 4.48 9.45
C TRP A 237 17.59 5.97 9.08
N VAL A 238 16.84 6.80 9.80
CA VAL A 238 16.80 8.27 9.59
C VAL A 238 18.20 8.88 9.68
N LYS A 239 19.04 8.41 10.60
CA LYS A 239 20.44 8.86 10.75
C LYS A 239 21.32 8.40 9.61
N GLU A 240 21.12 7.18 9.11
CA GLU A 240 21.90 6.60 8.02
C GLU A 240 21.57 7.26 6.67
N THR A 241 20.29 7.51 6.39
CA THR A 241 19.81 8.14 5.15
C THR A 241 19.80 9.67 5.19
N LYS A 242 20.04 10.25 6.38
CA LYS A 242 19.98 11.68 6.68
C LYS A 242 18.63 12.30 6.29
N ALA A 243 17.54 11.57 6.48
CA ALA A 243 16.20 12.02 6.12
C ALA A 243 15.76 13.29 6.90
N ASP A 244 16.30 13.50 8.09
CA ASP A 244 16.02 14.69 8.92
C ASP A 244 16.68 15.97 8.39
N ALA A 245 17.75 15.86 7.60
CA ALA A 245 18.48 17.01 7.06
C ALA A 245 17.91 17.54 5.72
N MET A 246 16.80 16.97 5.25
CA MET A 246 16.13 17.35 4.00
C MET A 246 15.32 18.65 4.15
N ALA A 247 14.93 19.27 3.05
CA ALA A 247 14.27 20.58 3.07
C ALA A 247 12.83 20.50 3.64
N ARG A 248 12.05 19.48 3.27
CA ARG A 248 10.71 19.22 3.85
C ARG A 248 10.74 18.31 5.09
N GLY A 249 11.92 17.80 5.47
CA GLY A 249 12.13 17.01 6.69
C GLY A 249 11.33 15.69 6.73
N LEU A 250 11.00 15.20 7.93
CA LEU A 250 10.34 13.89 8.13
C LEU A 250 8.81 13.89 7.99
N LYS A 251 8.21 15.09 7.88
CA LYS A 251 6.75 15.27 7.77
C LYS A 251 6.23 15.24 6.33
N GLN A 252 7.13 15.11 5.37
CA GLN A 252 6.77 14.91 3.97
C GLN A 252 6.35 13.45 3.72
N PRO A 253 5.60 13.16 2.64
CA PRO A 253 5.30 11.78 2.29
C PRO A 253 6.55 11.01 1.88
N PHE A 254 6.55 9.73 2.22
CA PHE A 254 7.59 8.78 1.88
C PHE A 254 7.01 7.68 1.01
N TYR A 255 7.77 7.27 0.01
CA TYR A 255 7.37 6.28 -0.98
C TYR A 255 8.15 4.99 -0.78
N GLN A 256 7.45 3.89 -0.98
CA GLN A 256 7.99 2.55 -1.04
C GLN A 256 8.22 2.25 -2.53
N VAL A 257 9.47 2.01 -2.91
CA VAL A 257 9.86 1.89 -4.32
C VAL A 257 10.59 0.57 -4.55
N LEU A 258 10.15 -0.17 -5.56
CA LEU A 258 10.87 -1.34 -6.05
C LEU A 258 12.02 -0.88 -6.93
N VAL A 259 13.26 -1.16 -6.54
CA VAL A 259 14.44 -0.75 -7.30
C VAL A 259 14.74 -1.76 -8.41
N ASP A 260 15.10 -1.27 -9.59
CA ASP A 260 15.54 -2.11 -10.70
C ASP A 260 16.82 -2.88 -10.32
N ALA A 261 16.76 -4.21 -10.43
CA ALA A 261 17.88 -5.09 -10.11
C ALA A 261 19.14 -4.80 -10.93
N ARG A 262 18.99 -4.22 -12.13
CA ARG A 262 20.11 -3.83 -13.00
C ARG A 262 20.94 -2.68 -12.43
N ASP A 263 20.31 -1.79 -11.65
CA ASP A 263 20.95 -0.59 -11.11
C ASP A 263 21.56 -0.81 -9.73
N SER A 264 20.86 -1.54 -8.85
CA SER A 264 21.31 -1.85 -7.48
C SER A 264 22.17 -3.11 -7.40
N GLY A 265 22.04 -4.03 -8.37
CA GLY A 265 22.63 -5.37 -8.36
C GLY A 265 21.92 -6.37 -7.42
N SER A 266 20.79 -5.99 -6.82
CA SER A 266 20.01 -6.79 -5.87
C SER A 266 18.50 -6.47 -5.98
N TYR A 267 17.65 -7.32 -5.40
CA TYR A 267 16.20 -7.09 -5.35
C TYR A 267 15.84 -6.34 -4.08
N ASP A 268 16.07 -5.04 -4.09
CA ASP A 268 15.88 -4.20 -2.92
C ASP A 268 14.61 -3.37 -3.02
N VAL A 269 13.97 -3.19 -1.86
CA VAL A 269 12.87 -2.27 -1.68
C VAL A 269 13.40 -1.03 -0.96
N ALA A 270 13.35 0.11 -1.64
CA ALA A 270 13.79 1.38 -1.11
C ALA A 270 12.62 2.11 -0.44
N TYR A 271 12.93 2.86 0.62
CA TYR A 271 12.02 3.78 1.28
C TYR A 271 12.58 5.20 1.11
N VAL A 272 11.91 6.03 0.32
CA VAL A 272 12.49 7.27 -0.20
C VAL A 272 11.55 8.43 0.05
N ALA A 273 12.10 9.59 0.42
CA ALA A 273 11.32 10.82 0.55
C ALA A 273 10.85 11.33 -0.82
N GLU A 274 9.69 11.97 -0.87
CA GLU A 274 9.15 12.56 -2.11
C GLU A 274 10.16 13.48 -2.82
N GLU A 275 10.87 14.34 -2.08
CA GLU A 275 11.88 15.26 -2.62
C GLU A 275 13.06 14.59 -3.36
N ARG A 276 13.30 13.30 -3.12
CA ARG A 276 14.39 12.55 -3.76
C ARG A 276 13.95 11.82 -5.02
N LEU A 277 12.66 11.81 -5.33
CA LEU A 277 12.10 11.15 -6.50
C LEU A 277 11.83 12.15 -7.61
N LEU A 278 12.04 11.70 -8.84
CA LEU A 278 11.70 12.42 -10.06
C LEU A 278 10.86 11.50 -10.95
N ILE A 279 9.93 12.09 -11.68
CA ILE A 279 9.20 11.38 -12.72
C ILE A 279 10.20 11.02 -13.83
N ARG A 280 10.10 9.79 -14.35
CA ARG A 280 10.87 9.39 -15.52
C ARG A 280 10.37 10.18 -16.73
N ASP A 281 11.24 10.96 -17.37
CA ASP A 281 10.92 11.58 -18.64
C ASP A 281 10.96 10.55 -19.78
N ASP A 282 9.86 10.43 -20.51
CA ASP A 282 9.74 9.54 -21.67
C ASP A 282 10.54 10.04 -22.89
N SER A 283 11.05 11.27 -22.82
CA SER A 283 11.72 11.97 -23.93
C SER A 283 13.17 11.54 -24.16
N GLU A 284 13.86 10.98 -23.15
CA GLU A 284 15.25 10.57 -23.27
C GLU A 284 15.39 9.06 -23.56
N GLN A 285 15.29 8.72 -24.84
CA GLN A 285 16.09 7.67 -25.50
C GLN A 285 16.05 6.26 -24.86
N ALA A 286 14.88 5.67 -24.69
CA ALA A 286 14.77 4.21 -24.58
C ALA A 286 14.86 3.57 -25.98
N THR A 287 16.08 3.34 -26.46
CA THR A 287 16.37 2.64 -27.74
C THR A 287 16.07 1.13 -27.70
N SER A 288 15.41 0.61 -26.65
CA SER A 288 14.82 -0.73 -26.61
C SER A 288 13.73 -0.83 -25.54
N GLU A 289 12.57 -1.43 -25.87
CA GLU A 289 11.47 -1.75 -24.94
C GLU A 289 11.95 -2.42 -23.63
N ALA A 290 12.98 -3.27 -23.71
CA ALA A 290 13.53 -3.97 -22.55
C ALA A 290 14.21 -3.04 -21.52
N SER A 291 14.56 -1.81 -21.91
CA SER A 291 15.14 -0.80 -21.02
C SER A 291 14.07 0.06 -20.31
N LYS A 292 12.80 -0.14 -20.65
CA LYS A 292 11.66 0.54 -20.02
C LYS A 292 11.13 -0.23 -18.82
N GLU A 293 11.21 -1.57 -18.84
CA GLU A 293 10.70 -2.42 -17.76
C GLU A 293 11.68 -2.51 -16.57
N VAL A 294 11.15 -2.33 -15.37
CA VAL A 294 11.88 -2.48 -14.09
C VAL A 294 11.93 -3.96 -13.70
N GLU A 295 13.14 -4.50 -13.57
CA GLU A 295 13.34 -5.90 -13.17
C GLU A 295 13.30 -6.04 -11.66
N HIS A 296 12.15 -6.49 -11.14
CA HIS A 296 12.01 -6.85 -9.73
C HIS A 296 11.04 -8.05 -9.57
N PRO A 297 11.32 -9.04 -8.70
CA PRO A 297 10.46 -10.22 -8.52
C PRO A 297 9.06 -9.86 -8.03
N TYR A 298 8.92 -8.77 -7.28
CA TYR A 298 7.63 -8.29 -6.80
C TYR A 298 6.80 -7.57 -7.86
N THR A 299 7.39 -7.15 -8.98
CA THR A 299 6.67 -6.47 -10.06
C THR A 299 5.50 -7.33 -10.55
N TYR A 300 5.75 -8.62 -10.81
CA TYR A 300 4.73 -9.59 -11.25
C TYR A 300 3.61 -9.83 -10.23
N LEU A 301 3.89 -9.66 -8.93
CA LEU A 301 2.91 -9.91 -7.87
C LEU A 301 2.05 -8.68 -7.59
N LEU A 302 2.59 -7.48 -7.79
CA LEU A 302 1.94 -6.22 -7.44
C LEU A 302 1.22 -5.57 -8.62
N PHE A 303 1.67 -5.81 -9.85
CA PHE A 303 1.19 -5.16 -11.06
C PHE A 303 0.73 -6.17 -12.12
N PHE A 304 -0.27 -5.80 -12.92
CA PHE A 304 -0.76 -6.65 -14.02
C PHE A 304 0.05 -6.49 -15.31
N GLY A 305 0.62 -5.30 -15.54
CA GLY A 305 1.29 -4.92 -16.77
C GLY A 305 1.59 -3.42 -16.76
N GLN A 306 1.91 -2.88 -17.93
CA GLN A 306 2.15 -1.45 -18.14
C GLN A 306 1.02 -0.82 -18.96
N ASP A 307 0.77 0.46 -18.71
CA ASP A 307 -0.13 1.35 -19.45
C ASP A 307 0.51 1.88 -20.72
N SER A 308 -0.26 2.65 -21.50
CA SER A 308 0.18 3.31 -22.74
C SER A 308 1.42 4.21 -22.52
N LYS A 309 1.48 4.86 -21.35
CA LYS A 309 2.57 5.74 -20.90
C LYS A 309 3.75 4.98 -20.28
N GLY A 310 3.65 3.66 -20.12
CA GLY A 310 4.69 2.83 -19.50
C GLY A 310 4.64 2.75 -17.97
N ASP A 311 3.69 3.43 -17.32
CA ASP A 311 3.40 3.24 -15.89
C ASP A 311 2.77 1.87 -15.62
N TYR A 312 2.89 1.35 -14.41
CA TYR A 312 2.41 0.01 -14.06
C TYR A 312 1.00 0.02 -13.49
N ILE A 313 0.15 -0.90 -13.97
CA ILE A 313 -1.23 -1.05 -13.48
C ILE A 313 -1.25 -1.82 -12.16
N PRO A 314 -1.64 -1.19 -11.02
CA PRO A 314 -1.67 -1.86 -9.73
C PRO A 314 -2.74 -2.95 -9.67
N THR A 315 -2.43 -4.07 -9.00
CA THR A 315 -3.41 -5.12 -8.73
C THR A 315 -4.53 -4.64 -7.81
N ARG A 316 -5.69 -5.30 -7.90
CA ARG A 316 -6.85 -5.00 -7.03
C ARG A 316 -6.49 -5.02 -5.55
N ASN A 317 -5.70 -5.99 -5.12
CA ASN A 317 -5.32 -6.16 -3.72
C ASN A 317 -4.45 -4.99 -3.22
N LEU A 318 -3.57 -4.46 -4.09
CA LEU A 318 -2.74 -3.31 -3.76
C LEU A 318 -3.58 -2.03 -3.67
N ARG A 319 -4.54 -1.86 -4.58
CA ARG A 319 -5.50 -0.75 -4.56
C ARG A 319 -6.36 -0.75 -3.31
N GLU A 320 -6.90 -1.91 -2.92
CA GLU A 320 -7.68 -2.07 -1.70
C GLU A 320 -6.86 -1.76 -0.44
N LYS A 321 -5.55 -2.08 -0.43
CA LYS A 321 -4.65 -1.75 0.69
C LYS A 321 -4.58 -0.24 0.94
N TYR A 322 -4.50 0.56 -0.13
CA TYR A 322 -4.39 2.02 -0.05
C TYR A 322 -5.72 2.76 -0.27
N SER A 323 -6.83 2.03 -0.43
CA SER A 323 -8.16 2.59 -0.73
C SER A 323 -8.16 3.54 -1.95
N ILE A 324 -7.44 3.17 -3.01
CA ILE A 324 -7.36 3.94 -4.25
C ILE A 324 -8.20 3.28 -5.32
N ASP A 325 -8.94 4.08 -6.08
CA ASP A 325 -9.69 3.60 -7.24
C ASP A 325 -8.76 3.22 -8.41
N ARG A 326 -9.31 2.47 -9.37
CA ARG A 326 -8.58 2.13 -10.58
C ARG A 326 -8.43 3.41 -11.41
N TRP A 327 -7.20 3.73 -11.78
CA TRP A 327 -6.92 4.71 -12.83
C TRP A 327 -7.06 4.01 -14.17
N ASP A 328 -7.87 4.56 -15.05
CA ASP A 328 -7.93 4.21 -16.46
C ASP A 328 -7.40 5.44 -17.21
N ASP A 329 -6.48 5.25 -18.16
CA ASP A 329 -6.16 6.31 -19.11
C ASP A 329 -7.48 6.60 -19.86
N GLU A 330 -8.04 7.79 -19.67
CA GLU A 330 -9.12 8.26 -20.54
C GLU A 330 -8.51 8.34 -21.94
N ASP A 331 -8.81 7.35 -22.78
CA ASP A 331 -8.42 7.35 -24.18
C ASP A 331 -8.87 8.69 -24.79
N GLU A 332 -7.95 9.40 -25.44
CA GLU A 332 -8.24 10.53 -26.34
C GLU A 332 -8.99 10.01 -27.59
N GLU A 333 -10.13 9.35 -27.40
CA GLU A 333 -11.07 8.94 -28.45
C GLU A 333 -12.35 9.78 -28.35
N GLU A 334 -12.21 11.11 -28.30
CA GLU A 334 -13.16 11.98 -28.97
C GLU A 334 -12.63 12.21 -30.39
N GLU A 335 -12.72 11.17 -31.23
CA GLU A 335 -12.67 11.39 -32.68
C GLU A 335 -13.87 12.30 -33.00
N GLU A 336 -13.58 13.59 -33.22
CA GLU A 336 -14.50 14.52 -33.87
C GLU A 336 -15.00 13.82 -35.13
N VAL A 337 -16.27 13.41 -35.11
CA VAL A 337 -16.97 13.01 -36.31
C VAL A 337 -17.13 14.30 -37.11
N ASP A 338 -16.17 14.57 -37.99
CA ASP A 338 -16.30 15.58 -39.04
C ASP A 338 -17.51 15.18 -39.88
N GLU A 339 -18.67 15.76 -39.56
CA GLU A 339 -19.78 15.85 -40.49
C GLU A 339 -19.29 16.75 -41.64
N GLU A 340 -18.69 16.14 -42.68
CA GLU A 340 -18.49 16.82 -43.96
C GLU A 340 -19.88 17.21 -44.50
N GLU A 341 -20.25 18.47 -44.25
CA GLU A 341 -21.32 19.15 -44.97
C GLU A 341 -20.93 19.20 -46.46
N ASP A 342 -21.58 18.33 -47.24
CA ASP A 342 -21.57 18.30 -48.69
C ASP A 342 -22.10 19.64 -49.25
N ASP A 343 -21.20 20.58 -49.55
CA ASP A 343 -21.47 21.84 -50.23
C ASP A 343 -21.05 21.82 -51.72
N GLY A 344 -21.43 20.76 -52.44
CA GLY A 344 -21.23 20.63 -53.88
C GLY A 344 -22.27 21.34 -54.77
N SER A 345 -22.04 22.64 -55.00
CA SER A 345 -22.64 23.56 -56.01
C SER A 345 -23.28 22.98 -57.29
N GLY A 346 -24.37 23.63 -57.74
CA GLY A 346 -24.85 23.52 -59.12
C GLY A 346 -25.97 24.48 -59.49
N GLY A 347 -25.67 25.78 -59.66
CA GLY A 347 -26.65 26.74 -60.17
C GLY A 347 -26.03 28.02 -60.75
N ASP A 348 -26.31 28.23 -62.04
CA ASP A 348 -26.31 29.49 -62.79
C ASP A 348 -25.10 29.85 -63.66
N ASP A 349 -25.10 29.27 -64.87
CA ASP A 349 -24.49 29.85 -66.07
C ASP A 349 -25.51 30.76 -66.79
N LYS A 350 -25.26 32.07 -66.80
CA LYS A 350 -25.80 33.05 -67.77
C LYS A 350 -24.80 34.18 -68.02
N ASN A 351 -24.21 34.18 -69.22
CA ASN A 351 -24.16 35.26 -70.21
C ASN A 351 -22.90 35.13 -71.08
N ASP A 352 -23.06 34.82 -72.36
CA ASP A 352 -23.05 35.83 -73.45
C ASP A 352 -23.49 35.21 -74.79
#